data_AF-A0A932Z9Q7-F1
#
_entry.id   AF-A0A932Z9Q7-F1
#
_cell.length_a   1.000
_cell.length_b   1.000
_cell.length_c   1.000
_cell.angle_alpha   90.00
_cell.angle_beta   90.00
_cell.angle_gamma   90.00
#
_symmetry.space_group_name_H-M   'P 1'
#
loop_
_entity.id
_entity.type
_entity.pdbx_description
1 polymer ?
#
loop_
_entity_poly.entity_id
_entity_poly.type
_entity_poly.pdbx_seq_one_letter_code
_entity_poly.pdbx_strand_id
1 'polypeptide(L)'
;MTRIPDFTDADRWVVETALNERYGRRIKVEPADSEIKLDPASSEITVCPTFYWEEQGVEFVIFKVAENRYRSQFYYSITEQYGVGRDFDDLAECVTATLRLQADHEKDRAGVTSGKTGADLNK
;
A
#
# COMPACT_ATOMS: atom_id res chain seq x y z
N MET A 1 -10.98 -15.50 20.59
CA MET A 1 -10.47 -14.51 19.62
C MET A 1 -9.15 -15.04 19.10
N THR A 2 -9.12 -15.52 17.86
CA THR A 2 -7.88 -15.96 17.22
C THR A 2 -7.12 -14.70 16.82
N ARG A 3 -6.00 -14.42 17.48
CA ARG A 3 -5.16 -13.26 17.16
C ARG A 3 -4.52 -13.51 15.80
N ILE A 4 -4.60 -12.53 14.90
CA ILE A 4 -3.88 -12.57 13.63
C ILE A 4 -2.37 -12.58 13.97
N PRO A 5 -1.59 -13.52 13.43
CA PRO A 5 -0.16 -13.59 13.75
C PRO A 5 0.55 -12.36 13.22
N ASP A 6 1.55 -11.89 13.98
CA ASP A 6 2.38 -10.76 13.58
C ASP A 6 3.14 -11.05 12.28
N PHE A 7 3.68 -10.00 11.67
CA PHE A 7 4.64 -10.17 10.59
C PHE A 7 5.96 -10.74 11.09
N THR A 8 6.59 -11.56 10.26
CA THR A 8 7.91 -12.14 10.52
C THR A 8 9.02 -11.25 9.95
N ASP A 9 10.27 -11.52 10.34
CA ASP A 9 11.42 -10.87 9.71
C ASP A 9 11.55 -11.19 8.21
N ALA A 10 11.08 -12.38 7.78
CA ALA A 10 11.03 -12.73 6.36
C ALA A 10 10.01 -11.87 5.61
N ASP A 11 8.83 -11.64 6.21
CA ASP A 11 7.83 -10.73 5.66
C ASP A 11 8.41 -9.32 5.52
N ARG A 12 9.08 -8.80 6.55
CA ARG A 12 9.72 -7.47 6.50
C ARG A 12 10.76 -7.41 5.37
N TRP A 13 11.57 -8.45 5.21
CA TRP A 13 12.59 -8.52 4.17
C TRP A 13 11.97 -8.47 2.76
N VAL A 14 10.83 -9.14 2.54
CA VAL A 14 10.09 -9.06 1.27
C VAL A 14 9.66 -7.61 0.97
N VAL A 15 9.08 -6.91 1.94
CA VAL A 15 8.66 -5.51 1.76
C VAL A 15 9.87 -4.61 1.51
N GLU A 16 10.92 -4.68 2.34
CA GLU A 16 12.14 -3.88 2.19
C GLU A 16 12.81 -4.10 0.82
N THR A 17 12.79 -5.33 0.30
CA THR A 17 13.35 -5.66 -1.02
C THR A 17 12.57 -5.00 -2.14
N ALA A 18 11.23 -5.11 -2.15
CA ALA A 18 10.38 -4.48 -3.15
C ALA A 18 10.52 -2.93 -3.14
N LEU A 19 10.63 -2.33 -1.95
CA LEU A 19 10.88 -0.90 -1.81
C LEU A 19 12.27 -0.51 -2.34
N ASN A 20 13.31 -1.29 -2.04
CA ASN A 20 14.65 -1.03 -2.54
C ASN A 20 14.72 -1.12 -4.08
N GLU A 21 14.03 -2.09 -4.69
CA GLU A 21 13.91 -2.19 -6.15
C GLU A 21 13.20 -0.97 -6.76
N ARG A 22 12.16 -0.46 -6.10
CA ARG A 22 11.37 0.69 -6.56
C ARG A 22 12.12 2.03 -6.43
N TYR A 23 12.83 2.23 -5.33
CA TYR A 23 13.43 3.52 -4.96
C TYR A 23 14.95 3.57 -5.10
N GLY A 24 15.61 2.44 -5.36
CA GLY A 24 17.07 2.35 -5.47
C GLY A 24 17.82 2.61 -4.15
N ARG A 25 17.10 2.62 -3.03
CA ARG A 25 17.64 2.84 -1.69
C ARG A 25 16.84 2.08 -0.65
N ARG A 26 17.46 1.81 0.49
CA ARG A 26 16.78 1.19 1.62
C ARG A 26 15.75 2.14 2.22
N ILE A 27 14.50 1.69 2.26
CA ILE A 27 13.41 2.33 3.00
C ILE A 27 13.19 1.54 4.29
N LYS A 28 13.08 2.24 5.42
CA LYS A 28 12.81 1.60 6.71
C LYS A 28 11.33 1.26 6.79
N VAL A 29 11.03 -0.02 7.02
CA VAL A 29 9.66 -0.50 7.29
C VAL A 29 9.49 -0.63 8.80
N GLU A 30 8.44 0.00 9.32
CA GLU A 30 8.12 0.02 10.74
C GLU A 30 6.94 -0.91 11.04
N PRO A 31 7.09 -1.87 11.97
CA PRO A 31 5.96 -2.65 12.46
C PRO A 31 5.08 -1.79 13.39
N ALA A 32 3.78 -1.91 13.23
CA ALA A 32 2.75 -1.22 14.01
C ALA A 32 1.51 -2.12 14.17
N ASP A 33 0.54 -1.66 14.96
CA ASP A 33 -0.79 -2.24 15.05
C ASP A 33 -1.82 -1.21 14.60
N SER A 34 -2.78 -1.63 13.77
CA SER A 34 -3.85 -0.75 13.27
C SER A 34 -5.23 -1.33 13.57
N GLU A 35 -6.13 -0.45 14.00
CA GLU A 35 -7.55 -0.77 14.18
C GLU A 35 -8.30 -0.53 12.87
N ILE A 36 -8.75 -1.62 12.22
CA ILE A 36 -9.44 -1.54 10.93
C ILE A 36 -10.74 -2.34 10.92
N LYS A 37 -11.68 -1.89 10.09
CA LYS A 37 -12.86 -2.70 9.73
C LYS A 37 -12.51 -3.63 8.59
N LEU A 38 -12.54 -4.94 8.84
CA LEU A 38 -12.27 -5.93 7.80
C LEU A 38 -13.42 -6.07 6.81
N ASP A 39 -14.65 -6.05 7.32
CA ASP A 39 -15.90 -6.00 6.55
C ASP A 39 -16.53 -4.60 6.68
N PRO A 40 -16.72 -3.86 5.58
CA PRO A 40 -17.37 -2.56 5.59
C PRO A 40 -18.80 -2.58 6.14
N ALA A 41 -19.51 -3.71 6.01
CA ALA A 41 -20.87 -3.88 6.53
C ALA A 41 -20.90 -4.19 8.04
N SER A 42 -19.76 -4.58 8.61
CA SER A 42 -19.63 -4.89 10.03
C SER A 42 -19.29 -3.64 10.85
N SER A 43 -19.76 -3.62 12.09
CA SER A 43 -19.33 -2.64 13.10
C SER A 43 -18.09 -3.10 13.87
N GLU A 44 -17.64 -4.33 13.65
CA GLU A 44 -16.48 -4.92 14.30
C GLU A 44 -15.18 -4.26 13.81
N ILE A 45 -14.35 -3.87 14.78
CA ILE A 45 -13.01 -3.35 14.57
C ILE A 45 -12.03 -4.43 14.97
N THR A 46 -11.09 -4.74 14.08
CA THR A 46 -10.05 -5.73 14.29
C THR A 46 -8.70 -5.02 14.39
N VAL A 47 -7.92 -5.39 15.41
CA VAL A 47 -6.52 -4.99 15.50
C VAL A 47 -5.69 -5.90 14.59
N CYS A 48 -5.05 -5.31 13.60
CA CYS A 48 -4.25 -6.00 12.60
C CYS A 48 -2.78 -5.57 12.69
N PRO A 49 -1.84 -6.54 12.72
CA PRO A 49 -0.43 -6.26 12.51
C PRO A 49 -0.25 -5.51 11.20
N THR A 50 0.57 -4.46 11.23
CA THR A 50 0.72 -3.50 10.14
C THR A 50 2.19 -3.27 9.86
N PHE A 51 2.55 -3.22 8.58
CA PHE A 51 3.78 -2.58 8.15
C PHE A 51 3.48 -1.19 7.65
N TYR A 52 4.25 -0.22 8.13
CA TYR A 52 4.18 1.19 7.77
C TYR A 52 5.50 1.66 7.17
N TRP A 53 5.42 2.54 6.18
CA TRP A 53 6.55 3.38 5.77
C TRP A 53 6.03 4.67 5.15
N GLU A 54 6.88 5.69 5.14
CA GLU A 54 6.63 6.95 4.44
C GLU A 54 7.68 7.14 3.36
N GLU A 55 7.27 7.57 2.17
CA GLU A 55 8.17 7.96 1.11
C GLU A 55 7.57 9.08 0.27
N GLN A 56 8.35 10.14 0.02
CA GLN A 56 7.96 11.30 -0.81
C GLN A 56 6.64 11.96 -0.38
N GLY A 57 6.37 12.01 0.94
CA GLY A 57 5.15 12.60 1.49
C GLY A 57 3.91 11.73 1.31
N VAL A 58 4.10 10.43 1.05
CA VAL A 58 3.04 9.44 0.97
C VAL A 58 3.25 8.40 2.06
N GLU A 59 2.21 8.19 2.86
CA GLU A 59 2.19 7.18 3.90
C GLU A 59 1.62 5.89 3.33
N PHE A 60 2.28 4.76 3.58
CA PHE A 60 1.85 3.45 3.11
C PHE A 60 1.64 2.51 4.27
N VAL A 61 0.62 1.65 4.14
CA VAL A 61 0.33 0.61 5.11
C VAL A 61 -0.01 -0.71 4.42
N ILE A 62 0.53 -1.79 4.96
CA ILE A 62 0.12 -3.16 4.63
C ILE A 62 -0.39 -3.80 5.92
N PHE A 63 -1.67 -4.13 5.94
CA PHE A 63 -2.33 -4.84 7.03
C PHE A 63 -2.25 -6.35 6.80
N LYS A 64 -1.87 -7.10 7.81
CA LYS A 64 -2.11 -8.54 7.88
C LYS A 64 -3.50 -8.76 8.43
N VAL A 65 -4.42 -9.20 7.58
CA VAL A 65 -5.85 -9.39 7.91
C VAL A 65 -6.20 -10.85 8.22
N ALA A 66 -5.32 -11.78 7.85
CA ALA A 66 -5.28 -13.17 8.30
C ALA A 66 -3.84 -13.73 8.13
N GLU A 67 -3.62 -15.00 8.47
CA GLU A 67 -2.28 -15.63 8.45
C GLU A 67 -1.48 -15.42 7.16
N ASN A 68 -2.15 -15.54 6.00
CA ASN A 68 -1.59 -15.25 4.68
C ASN A 68 -2.60 -14.42 3.88
N ARG A 69 -3.09 -13.33 4.48
CA ARG A 69 -3.98 -12.41 3.79
C ARG A 69 -3.61 -10.98 4.13
N TYR A 70 -3.44 -10.19 3.08
CA TYR A 70 -2.91 -8.84 3.15
C TYR A 70 -3.85 -7.85 2.48
N ARG A 71 -3.99 -6.68 3.09
CA ARG A 71 -4.71 -5.54 2.52
C ARG A 71 -3.80 -4.34 2.58
N SER A 72 -3.81 -3.51 1.56
CA SER A 72 -2.93 -2.36 1.48
C SER A 72 -3.66 -1.07 1.21
N GLN A 73 -3.10 0.01 1.76
CA GLN A 73 -3.58 1.36 1.55
C GLN A 73 -2.41 2.33 1.52
N PHE A 74 -2.63 3.50 0.93
CA PHE A 74 -1.72 4.63 1.00
C PHE A 74 -2.48 5.94 1.15
N TYR A 75 -1.82 6.94 1.71
CA TYR A 75 -2.40 8.22 2.11
C TYR A 75 -1.48 9.36 1.69
N TYR A 76 -2.07 10.38 1.07
CA TYR A 76 -1.43 11.70 0.97
C TYR A 76 -1.86 12.63 2.12
N SER A 77 -3.04 12.36 2.68
CA SER A 77 -3.61 13.06 3.82
C SER A 77 -4.75 12.23 4.41
N ILE A 78 -5.31 12.66 5.55
CA ILE A 78 -6.48 12.03 6.18
C ILE A 78 -7.70 11.97 5.22
N THR A 79 -7.79 12.93 4.29
CA THR A 79 -8.88 13.00 3.30
C THR A 79 -8.56 12.34 1.96
N GLU A 80 -7.28 12.02 1.72
CA GLU A 80 -6.80 11.43 0.47
C GLU A 80 -6.22 10.05 0.75
N GLN A 81 -7.11 9.07 0.91
CA GLN A 81 -6.83 7.68 1.21
C GLN A 81 -7.22 6.79 0.02
N TYR A 82 -6.33 5.88 -0.33
CA TYR A 82 -6.51 4.96 -1.45
C TYR A 82 -6.17 3.53 -1.03
N GLY A 83 -6.97 2.57 -1.47
CA GLY A 83 -6.72 1.15 -1.27
C GLY A 83 -6.79 0.40 -2.59
N VAL A 84 -6.12 -0.74 -2.67
CA VAL A 84 -6.10 -1.53 -3.91
C VAL A 84 -7.44 -2.24 -4.20
N GLY A 85 -8.38 -2.20 -3.25
CA GLY A 85 -9.77 -2.66 -3.44
C GLY A 85 -9.95 -4.19 -3.39
N ARG A 86 -8.88 -4.94 -3.08
CA ARG A 86 -8.91 -6.39 -2.85
C ARG A 86 -7.92 -6.78 -1.76
N ASP A 87 -8.12 -7.97 -1.23
CA ASP A 87 -7.12 -8.66 -0.41
C ASP A 87 -6.19 -9.49 -1.30
N PHE A 88 -5.00 -9.77 -0.78
CA PHE A 88 -3.95 -10.56 -1.43
C PHE A 88 -3.58 -11.73 -0.55
N ASP A 89 -3.26 -12.87 -1.15
CA ASP A 89 -2.66 -14.04 -0.47
C ASP A 89 -1.13 -14.03 -0.53
N ASP A 90 -0.55 -13.23 -1.43
CA ASP A 90 0.90 -12.99 -1.54
C ASP A 90 1.29 -11.57 -1.12
N LEU A 91 2.27 -11.47 -0.22
CA LEU A 91 2.73 -10.18 0.31
C LEU A 91 3.47 -9.35 -0.74
N ALA A 92 4.27 -9.98 -1.61
CA ALA A 92 5.04 -9.28 -2.62
C ALA A 92 4.13 -8.68 -3.71
N GLU A 93 3.09 -9.41 -4.13
CA GLU A 93 2.05 -8.91 -5.02
C GLU A 93 1.30 -7.75 -4.38
N CYS A 94 0.94 -7.86 -3.10
CA CYS A 94 0.27 -6.80 -2.35
C CYS A 94 1.07 -5.49 -2.37
N VAL A 95 2.36 -5.55 -2.00
CA VAL A 95 3.26 -4.38 -2.00
C VAL A 95 3.42 -3.82 -3.41
N THR A 96 3.69 -4.67 -4.39
CA THR A 96 3.90 -4.26 -5.79
C THR A 96 2.67 -3.59 -6.39
N ALA A 97 1.48 -4.15 -6.15
CA ALA A 97 0.22 -3.58 -6.62
C ALA A 97 -0.04 -2.20 -5.98
N THR A 98 0.30 -2.03 -4.71
CA THR A 98 0.17 -0.75 -3.99
C THR A 98 1.09 0.31 -4.58
N LEU A 99 2.36 -0.01 -4.80
CA LEU A 99 3.33 0.92 -5.39
C LEU A 99 2.98 1.31 -6.82
N ARG A 100 2.43 0.38 -7.61
CA ARG A 100 1.94 0.66 -8.97
C ARG A 100 0.73 1.58 -8.95
N LEU A 101 -0.27 1.27 -8.12
CA LEU A 101 -1.46 2.10 -7.98
C LEU A 101 -1.10 3.52 -7.54
N GLN A 102 -0.18 3.66 -6.59
CA GLN A 102 0.29 4.96 -6.14
C GLN A 102 1.00 5.74 -7.25
N ALA A 103 1.89 5.10 -8.02
CA ALA A 103 2.57 5.74 -9.15
C ALA A 103 1.59 6.17 -10.27
N ASP A 104 0.53 5.41 -10.50
CA ASP A 104 -0.51 5.79 -11.47
C ASP A 104 -1.33 6.98 -10.96
N HIS A 105 -1.67 7.02 -9.66
CA HIS A 105 -2.27 8.19 -9.03
C HIS A 105 -1.38 9.45 -9.11
N GLU A 106 -0.05 9.32 -8.96
CA GLU A 106 0.87 10.45 -9.13
C GLU A 106 0.85 11.01 -10.55
N LYS A 107 0.83 10.14 -11.57
CA LYS A 107 0.77 10.57 -12.98
C LYS A 107 -0.53 11.33 -13.26
N ASP A 108 -1.65 10.81 -12.78
CA ASP A 108 -2.96 11.45 -12.94
C ASP A 108 -3.00 12.81 -12.22
N ARG A 109 -2.47 12.87 -11.00
CA ARG A 109 -2.39 14.12 -10.19
C ARG A 109 -1.48 15.16 -10.83
N ALA A 110 -0.37 14.74 -11.43
CA ALA A 110 0.55 15.62 -12.15
C ALA A 110 -0.03 16.12 -13.50
N GLY A 111 -1.25 15.71 -13.87
CA GLY A 111 -1.86 16.03 -15.16
C GLY A 111 -1.19 15.32 -16.34
N VAL A 112 -0.38 14.29 -16.07
CA VAL A 112 0.28 13.47 -17.08
C VAL A 112 -0.69 12.40 -17.54
N THR A 113 -1.71 12.79 -18.29
CA THR A 113 -2.41 11.84 -19.16
C THR A 113 -1.44 11.47 -20.29
N SER A 114 -0.93 10.23 -20.26
CA SER A 114 -0.14 9.67 -21.35
C SER A 114 -1.04 9.56 -22.59
N GLY A 115 -1.16 10.66 -23.36
CA GLY A 115 -2.15 10.74 -24.42
C GLY A 115 -2.26 12.04 -25.20
N LYS A 116 -1.28 12.96 -25.13
CA LYS A 116 -1.13 13.99 -26.17
C LYS A 116 -0.01 13.59 -27.10
N THR A 117 -0.36 12.90 -28.18
CA THR A 117 0.53 12.75 -29.33
C THR A 117 0.66 14.12 -30.02
N GLY A 118 1.71 14.31 -30.83
CA GLY A 118 2.03 15.59 -31.49
C GLY A 118 0.95 16.18 -32.41
N ALA A 119 -0.24 15.57 -32.50
CA ALA A 119 -1.42 16.11 -33.17
C ALA A 119 -2.14 17.22 -32.36
N ASP A 120 -1.97 17.28 -31.04
CA ASP A 120 -2.66 18.27 -30.17
C ASP A 120 -1.90 19.59 -29.98
N LEU A 121 -0.73 19.76 -30.62
CA LEU A 121 0.11 20.96 -30.51
C LEU A 121 -0.16 22.01 -31.60
N ASN A 122 -1.22 21.86 -32.41
CA ASN A 122 -1.56 22.87 -33.41
C ASN A 122 -3.05 23.26 -33.34
N LYS A 123 -3.37 24.14 -32.39
CA LYS A 123 -4.54 25.02 -32.50
C LYS A 123 -4.29 26.35 -31.80
#